data_AF-A0A4Y2WHH5-F1
#
_entry.id   AF-A0A4Y2WHH5-F1
#
_cell.length_a   1.000
_cell.length_b   1.000
_cell.length_c   1.000
_cell.angle_alpha   90.00
_cell.angle_beta   90.00
_cell.angle_gamma   90.00
#
_symmetry.space_group_name_H-M   'P 1'
#
loop_
_entity.id
_entity.type
_entity.pdbx_description
1 polymer ?
#
loop_
_entity_poly.entity_id
_entity_poly.type
_entity_poly.pdbx_seq_one_letter_code
_entity_poly.pdbx_strand_id
1 'polypeptide(L)' 'MERLSRSPDLNPIEHVWDALGRRIAALNPPPQTLAMLATALQEQWFSLPTELIDRVINSITHR' A
#
# COMPACT_ATOMS: atom_id res chain seq x y z
N MET A 1 -31.33 -3.66 -11.20
CA MET A 1 -30.11 -4.21 -10.54
C MET A 1 -28.98 -3.29 -10.91
N GLU A 2 -28.88 -2.18 -10.19
CA GLU A 2 -28.06 -1.03 -10.56
C GLU A 2 -26.73 -1.14 -9.84
N ARG A 3 -25.66 -1.43 -10.56
CA ARG A 3 -24.29 -1.12 -10.15
C ARG A 3 -23.63 -0.36 -11.31
N LEU A 4 -24.07 0.88 -11.48
CA LEU A 4 -23.43 1.81 -12.41
C LEU A 4 -22.17 2.38 -11.74
N SER A 5 -21.05 1.92 -12.28
CA SER A 5 -19.71 2.45 -12.14
C SER A 5 -19.63 3.97 -12.16
N ARG A 6 -19.02 4.57 -11.13
CA ARG A 6 -17.97 5.62 -11.26
C ARG A 6 -17.50 6.15 -9.90
N SER A 7 -16.46 5.49 -9.40
CA SER A 7 -15.26 6.06 -8.78
C SER A 7 -14.61 4.96 -7.95
N PRO A 8 -13.54 4.28 -8.42
CA PRO A 8 -12.69 3.62 -7.48
C PRO A 8 -11.73 4.70 -6.97
N ASP A 9 -12.22 5.62 -6.15
CA ASP A 9 -11.34 6.18 -5.12
C ASP A 9 -11.01 4.98 -4.23
N LEU A 10 -10.06 4.15 -4.69
CA LEU A 10 -9.42 3.10 -3.91
C LEU A 10 -9.15 3.76 -2.58
N ASN A 11 -9.77 3.21 -1.54
CA ASN A 11 -9.66 3.79 -0.21
C ASN A 11 -8.15 3.97 0.01
N PRO A 12 -7.65 5.15 0.38
CA PRO A 12 -6.22 5.43 0.23
C PRO A 12 -5.31 4.44 0.98
N ILE A 13 -5.85 3.70 1.95
CA ILE A 13 -5.24 2.51 2.55
C ILE A 13 -4.95 1.36 1.56
N GLU A 14 -5.82 1.09 0.59
CA GLU A 14 -5.62 0.09 -0.48
C GLU A 14 -4.46 0.50 -1.39
N HIS A 15 -4.28 1.80 -1.65
CA HIS A 15 -3.14 2.29 -2.43
C HIS A 15 -1.82 2.04 -1.70
N VAL A 16 -1.80 2.19 -0.37
CA VAL A 16 -0.64 1.86 0.46
C VAL A 16 -0.35 0.36 0.42
N TRP A 17 -1.37 -0.49 0.56
CA TRP A 17 -1.21 -1.95 0.52
C TRP A 17 -0.70 -2.45 -0.83
N ASP A 18 -1.20 -1.90 -1.94
CA ASP A 18 -0.74 -2.24 -3.27
C ASP A 18 0.73 -1.81 -3.52
N ALA A 19 1.12 -0.62 -3.04
CA ALA A 19 2.50 -0.15 -3.12
C ALA A 19 3.47 -1.05 -2.31
N LEU A 20 3.05 -1.48 -1.11
CA LEU A 20 3.83 -2.41 -0.28
C LEU A 20 3.95 -3.78 -0.92
N GLY A 21 2.85 -4.33 -1.43
CA GLY A 21 2.84 -5.63 -2.11
C GLY A 21 3.80 -5.65 -3.31
N ARG A 22 3.81 -4.59 -4.12
CA ARG A 22 4.75 -4.44 -5.25
C ARG A 22 6.20 -4.35 -4.80
N ARG A 23 6.50 -3.61 -3.72
CA ARG A 23 7.85 -3.50 -3.17
C ARG A 23 8.36 -4.84 -2.64
N ILE A 24 7.52 -5.59 -1.93
CA ILE A 24 7.87 -6.91 -1.41
C ILE A 24 8.08 -7.92 -2.54
N ALA A 25 7.24 -7.90 -3.58
CA ALA A 25 7.39 -8.76 -4.76
C ALA A 25 8.66 -8.46 -5.58
N ALA A 26 9.16 -7.22 -5.52
CA ALA A 26 10.39 -6.81 -6.18
C ALA A 26 11.67 -7.14 -5.40
N LEU A 27 11.56 -7.67 -4.17
CA LEU A 27 12.73 -8.06 -3.37
C LEU A 27 13.46 -9.23 -4.02
N ASN A 28 14.79 -9.14 -4.06
CA ASN A 28 15.66 -10.19 -4.55
C ASN A 28 16.80 -10.45 -3.56
N PRO A 29 16.87 -11.64 -2.94
CA PRO A 29 15.95 -12.77 -3.10
C PRO A 29 14.57 -12.48 -2.48
N PRO A 30 13.49 -13.12 -2.98
CA PRO A 30 12.17 -12.98 -2.38
C PRO A 30 12.19 -13.56 -0.96
N PRO A 31 11.38 -13.03 -0.02
CA PRO A 31 11.31 -13.55 1.34
C PRO A 31 10.82 -15.00 1.32
N GLN A 32 11.66 -15.91 1.83
CA GLN A 32 11.39 -17.36 1.80
C GLN A 32 10.73 -17.88 3.08
N THR A 33 10.69 -17.06 4.13
CA THR A 33 10.10 -17.40 5.43
C THR A 33 9.12 -16.32 5.87
N LEU A 34 8.17 -16.69 6.71
CA LEU A 34 7.21 -15.74 7.28
C LEU A 34 7.91 -14.64 8.10
N ALA A 35 9.02 -14.98 8.76
CA ALA A 35 9.84 -14.01 9.49
C ALA A 35 10.47 -12.98 8.55
N MET A 36 11.08 -13.43 7.44
CA MET A 36 11.63 -12.52 6.43
C MET A 36 10.55 -11.65 5.78
N LEU A 37 9.35 -12.22 5.54
CA LEU A 37 8.22 -11.46 5.02
C LEU A 37 7.78 -10.37 6.01
N ALA A 38 7.69 -10.69 7.30
CA ALA A 38 7.34 -9.73 8.34
C ALA A 38 8.39 -8.60 8.45
N THR A 39 9.68 -8.95 8.45
CA THR A 39 10.78 -7.97 8.46
C THR A 39 10.74 -7.08 7.23
N ALA A 40 10.65 -7.68 6.03
CA ALA A 40 10.57 -6.92 4.78
C ALA A 40 9.37 -5.99 4.74
N LEU A 41 8.21 -6.43 5.25
CA LEU A 41 7.00 -5.61 5.29
C LEU A 41 7.18 -4.43 6.24
N GLN A 42 7.82 -4.61 7.40
CA GLN A 42 8.18 -3.52 8.30
C GLN A 42 9.16 -2.54 7.65
N GLU A 43 10.25 -3.03 7.05
CA GLU A 43 11.24 -2.18 6.39
C GLU A 43 10.64 -1.36 5.25
N GLN A 44 9.82 -2.00 4.39
CA GLN A 44 9.15 -1.30 3.30
C GLN A 44 8.10 -0.30 3.82
N TRP A 45 7.40 -0.61 4.91
CA TRP A 45 6.48 0.31 5.57
C TRP A 45 7.18 1.56 6.09
N PHE A 46 8.31 1.42 6.80
CA PHE A 46 9.09 2.55 7.28
C PHE A 46 9.79 3.34 6.16
N SER A 47 10.04 2.70 5.01
CA SER A 47 10.64 3.33 3.83
C SER A 47 9.61 4.06 2.94
N LEU A 48 8.31 4.00 3.26
CA LEU A 48 7.30 4.73 2.48
C LEU A 48 7.52 6.25 2.63
N PRO A 49 7.55 6.99 1.51
CA PRO A 49 7.73 8.44 1.55
C PRO A 49 6.52 9.09 2.23
N THR A 50 6.79 10.08 3.08
CA THR A 50 5.75 10.85 3.78
C THR A 50 4.74 11.48 2.83
N GLU A 51 5.13 11.81 1.59
CA GLU A 51 4.22 12.29 0.55
C GLU A 51 3.09 11.30 0.21
N LEU A 52 3.35 10.00 0.29
CA LEU A 52 2.34 8.98 0.02
C LEU A 52 1.35 8.88 1.21
N ILE A 53 1.86 9.04 2.44
CA ILE A 53 1.05 9.13 3.66
C ILE A 53 0.22 10.42 3.66
N ASP A 54 0.81 11.54 3.26
CA ASP A 54 0.16 12.85 3.21
C ASP A 54 -0.95 12.88 2.15
N ARG A 55 -0.73 12.26 0.98
CA ARG A 55 -1.79 12.06 -0.03
C ARG A 55 -2.93 11.19 0.49
N VAL A 56 -2.62 10.15 1.26
CA VAL A 56 -3.61 9.27 1.89
C VAL A 56 -4.46 10.05 2.90
N ILE A 57 -3.82 10.82 3.78
CA ILE A 57 -4.50 11.65 4.79
C ILE A 57 -5.35 12.72 4.09
N ASN A 58 -4.79 13.46 3.14
CA ASN A 58 -5.52 14.48 2.38
C ASN A 58 -6.70 13.90 1.62
N SER A 59 -6.58 12.70 1.06
CA SER A 59 -7.69 12.01 0.38
C SER A 59 -8.79 11.56 1.34
N ILE A 60 -8.49 11.28 2.62
CA ILE A 60 -9.49 10.98 3.65
C ILE A 60 -10.14 12.27 4.17
N THR A 61 -9.37 13.34 4.37
CA THR A 61 -9.85 14.63 4.90
C THR A 61 -10.70 15.42 3.90
N HIS A 62 -10.51 15.22 2.60
CA HIS A 62 -11.32 15.85 1.54
C HIS A 62 -12.49 14.98 1.04
N ARG A 63 -12.92 13.98 1.81
CA ARG A 63 -14.15 13.23 1.56
C ARG A 63 -15.36 13.83 2.25
#